data_AF-A0A838UHQ7-F1
#
_entry.id   AF-A0A838UHQ7-F1
#
_cell.length_a   1.000
_cell.length_b   1.000
_cell.length_c   1.000
_cell.angle_alpha   90.00
_cell.angle_beta   90.00
_cell.angle_gamma   90.00
#
_symmetry.space_group_name_H-M   'P 1'
#
loop_
_entity.id
_entity.type
_entity.pdbx_description
1 polymer ?
#
loop_
_entity_poly.entity_id
_entity_poly.type
_entity_poly.pdbx_seq_one_letter_code
_entity_poly.pdbx_strand_id
1 'polypeptide(L)'
;MAALHSPRREAFAQGLARGAAPVTAWQAAGFARHMGRANAAAAEKDVAARVVEIALERAGGGSTDLAPLIDRCVALADTAGTFKTAAGMVAARGLLAEAARLKGLLPIPASPPRRRLTTEEWVAEYAPKP
;
A
#
# COMPACT_ATOMS: atom_id res chain seq x y z
N MET A 1 -6.72 -12.05 15.28
CA MET A 1 -7.22 -13.35 15.79
C MET A 1 -6.06 -14.29 16.12
N ALA A 2 -6.33 -15.51 16.61
CA ALA A 2 -5.32 -16.55 16.73
C ALA A 2 -4.74 -16.91 15.33
N ALA A 3 -3.45 -17.23 15.28
CA ALA A 3 -2.78 -17.65 14.05
C ALA A 3 -3.47 -18.85 13.40
N LEU A 4 -3.32 -19.00 12.08
CA LEU A 4 -3.81 -20.19 11.37
C LEU A 4 -3.17 -21.45 11.97
N HIS A 5 -3.98 -22.51 12.12
CA HIS A 5 -3.54 -23.75 12.78
C HIS A 5 -2.33 -24.42 12.11
N SER A 6 -2.15 -24.19 10.79
CA SER A 6 -0.99 -24.68 10.05
C SER A 6 0.09 -23.59 9.96
N PRO A 7 1.31 -23.82 10.50
CA PRO A 7 2.42 -22.89 10.41
C PRO A 7 2.78 -22.49 8.96
N ARG A 8 2.61 -23.42 8.01
CA ARG A 8 2.86 -23.15 6.59
C ARG A 8 1.79 -22.25 5.99
N ARG A 9 0.53 -22.39 6.40
CA ARG A 9 -0.55 -21.47 5.96
C ARG A 9 -0.36 -20.08 6.56
N GLU A 10 0.09 -19.99 7.81
CA GLU A 10 0.43 -18.71 8.43
C GLU A 10 1.58 -18.03 7.68
N ALA A 11 2.66 -18.76 7.37
CA ALA A 11 3.76 -18.23 6.56
C ALA A 11 3.30 -17.78 5.15
N PHE A 12 2.38 -18.53 4.54
CA PHE A 12 1.75 -18.17 3.27
C PHE A 12 0.94 -16.87 3.37
N ALA A 13 0.08 -16.74 4.38
CA ALA A 13 -0.70 -15.53 4.65
C ALA A 13 0.21 -14.32 4.92
N GLN A 14 1.28 -14.51 5.70
CA GLN A 14 2.28 -13.46 5.93
C GLN A 14 2.97 -13.01 4.64
N GLY A 15 3.27 -13.94 3.72
CA GLY A 15 3.84 -13.64 2.41
C GLY A 15 2.90 -12.84 1.52
N LEU A 16 1.63 -13.25 1.45
CA LEU A 16 0.58 -12.51 0.74
C LEU A 16 0.40 -11.09 1.31
N ALA A 17 0.40 -10.95 2.65
CA ALA A 17 0.31 -9.65 3.32
C ALA A 17 1.58 -8.78 3.14
N ARG A 18 2.69 -9.31 2.59
CA ARG A 18 3.87 -8.52 2.14
C ARG A 18 3.75 -8.10 0.67
N GLY A 19 2.66 -8.44 -0.02
CA GLY A 19 2.50 -8.19 -1.45
C GLY A 19 3.17 -9.23 -2.36
N ALA A 20 3.62 -10.37 -1.83
CA ALA A 20 4.17 -11.42 -2.68
C ALA A 20 3.06 -12.09 -3.51
N ALA A 21 3.39 -12.44 -4.76
CA ALA A 21 2.47 -13.21 -5.62
C ALA A 21 2.13 -14.56 -4.96
N PRO A 22 0.91 -15.11 -5.15
CA PRO A 22 0.48 -16.33 -4.47
C PRO A 22 1.44 -17.50 -4.66
N VAL A 23 1.95 -17.71 -5.88
CA VAL A 23 2.89 -18.80 -6.18
C VAL A 23 4.20 -18.63 -5.40
N THR A 24 4.71 -17.41 -5.32
CA THR A 24 5.95 -17.08 -4.61
C THR A 24 5.78 -17.26 -3.10
N ALA A 25 4.69 -16.73 -2.53
CA ALA A 25 4.38 -16.90 -1.11
C ALA A 25 4.19 -18.38 -0.75
N TRP A 26 3.55 -19.16 -1.63
CA TRP A 26 3.30 -20.59 -1.46
C TRP A 26 4.59 -21.39 -1.40
N GLN A 27 5.52 -21.12 -2.31
CA GLN A 27 6.84 -21.76 -2.30
C GLN A 27 7.68 -21.33 -1.09
N ALA A 28 7.64 -20.04 -0.71
CA ALA A 28 8.35 -19.55 0.47
C ALA A 28 7.83 -20.15 1.78
N ALA A 29 6.53 -20.47 1.85
CA ALA A 29 5.92 -21.25 2.94
C ALA A 29 6.30 -22.75 2.91
N GLY A 30 7.15 -23.15 1.96
CA GLY A 30 7.71 -24.47 1.79
C GLY A 30 6.85 -25.41 0.96
N PHE A 31 5.69 -25.01 0.43
CA PHE A 31 4.86 -25.90 -0.36
C PHE A 31 5.46 -26.16 -1.75
N ALA A 32 5.12 -27.31 -2.35
CA ALA A 32 5.51 -27.61 -3.72
C ALA A 32 4.90 -26.60 -4.71
N ARG A 33 5.68 -26.22 -5.74
CA ARG A 33 5.26 -25.25 -6.76
C ARG A 33 4.01 -25.74 -7.48
N HIS A 34 2.89 -25.07 -7.24
CA HIS A 34 1.63 -25.39 -7.91
C HIS A 34 0.73 -24.16 -7.99
N MET A 35 0.62 -23.55 -9.17
CA MET A 35 -0.10 -22.28 -9.33
C MET A 35 -1.59 -22.37 -8.95
N GLY A 36 -2.29 -23.39 -9.45
CA GLY A 36 -3.73 -23.56 -9.17
C GLY A 36 -4.03 -23.66 -7.67
N ARG A 37 -3.27 -24.48 -6.94
CA ARG A 37 -3.41 -24.60 -5.48
C ARG A 37 -3.04 -23.33 -4.74
N ALA A 38 -1.99 -22.62 -5.15
CA ALA A 38 -1.61 -21.36 -4.51
C ALA A 38 -2.72 -20.30 -4.64
N ASN A 39 -3.31 -20.17 -5.83
CA ASN A 39 -4.42 -19.22 -6.06
C ASN A 39 -5.69 -19.64 -5.32
N ALA A 40 -6.03 -20.92 -5.33
CA ALA A 40 -7.17 -21.45 -4.58
C ALA A 40 -7.00 -21.19 -3.08
N ALA A 41 -5.82 -21.49 -2.52
CA ALA A 41 -5.53 -21.27 -1.11
C ALA A 41 -5.52 -19.78 -0.72
N ALA A 42 -5.12 -18.88 -1.62
CA ALA A 42 -5.18 -17.44 -1.38
C ALA A 42 -6.64 -16.93 -1.30
N ALA A 43 -7.56 -17.57 -2.00
CA ALA A 43 -8.99 -17.25 -2.00
C ALA A 43 -9.77 -17.91 -0.86
N GLU A 44 -9.16 -18.81 -0.09
CA GLU A 44 -9.82 -19.42 1.07
C GLU A 44 -10.10 -18.37 2.15
N LYS A 45 -11.31 -18.45 2.73
CA LYS A 45 -11.83 -17.41 3.63
C LYS A 45 -10.94 -17.16 4.85
N ASP A 46 -10.36 -18.22 5.41
CA ASP A 46 -9.48 -18.15 6.57
C ASP A 46 -8.15 -17.45 6.24
N VAL A 47 -7.53 -17.82 5.12
CA VAL A 47 -6.29 -17.20 4.64
C VAL A 47 -6.53 -15.75 4.26
N ALA A 48 -7.58 -15.45 3.51
CA ALA A 48 -7.92 -14.09 3.10
C ALA A 48 -8.19 -13.17 4.31
N ALA A 49 -8.97 -13.64 5.29
CA ALA A 49 -9.21 -12.90 6.52
C ALA A 49 -7.91 -12.64 7.28
N ARG A 50 -7.04 -13.66 7.39
CA ARG A 50 -5.75 -13.52 8.08
C ARG A 50 -4.81 -12.55 7.37
N VAL A 51 -4.79 -12.54 6.04
CA VAL A 51 -4.00 -11.57 5.25
C VAL A 51 -4.43 -10.14 5.55
N VAL A 52 -5.75 -9.90 5.62
CA VAL A 52 -6.29 -8.57 5.98
C VAL A 52 -5.88 -8.18 7.39
N GLU A 53 -5.97 -9.08 8.37
CA GLU A 53 -5.51 -8.80 9.73
C GLU A 53 -4.02 -8.43 9.77
N ILE A 54 -3.15 -9.24 9.15
CA ILE A 54 -1.70 -8.99 9.14
C ILE A 54 -1.39 -7.66 8.43
N ALA A 55 -2.11 -7.34 7.36
CA ALA A 55 -1.96 -6.07 6.65
C ALA A 55 -2.37 -4.88 7.54
N LEU A 56 -3.46 -5.00 8.31
CA LEU A 56 -3.90 -3.99 9.28
C LEU A 56 -2.91 -3.83 10.44
N GLU A 57 -2.42 -4.94 11.01
CA GLU A 57 -1.40 -4.94 12.06
C GLU A 57 -0.11 -4.24 11.58
N ARG A 58 0.31 -4.46 10.33
CA ARG A 58 1.46 -3.78 9.72
C ARG A 58 1.24 -2.30 9.48
N ALA A 59 0.06 -1.93 8.99
CA ALA A 59 -0.31 -0.54 8.80
C ALA A 59 -0.33 0.23 10.14
N GLY A 60 -0.67 -0.45 11.25
CA GLY A 60 -0.69 0.12 12.59
C GLY A 60 0.61 0.02 13.40
N GLY A 61 1.61 -0.76 12.97
CA GLY A 61 2.66 -1.24 13.89
C GLY A 61 4.06 -1.47 13.31
N GLY A 62 4.46 -0.83 12.21
CA GLY A 62 5.87 -0.85 11.77
C GLY A 62 6.14 -0.80 10.26
N SER A 63 5.13 -0.54 9.42
CA SER A 63 5.38 -0.21 8.02
C SER A 63 6.11 1.13 7.90
N THR A 64 7.23 1.17 7.15
CA THR A 64 7.85 2.44 6.70
C THR A 64 7.00 3.14 5.64
N ASP A 65 6.08 2.42 5.01
CA ASP A 65 5.14 3.01 4.08
C ASP A 65 3.97 3.65 4.85
N LEU A 66 3.98 4.98 4.88
CA LEU A 66 2.97 5.81 5.53
C LEU A 66 1.75 6.08 4.63
N ALA A 67 1.80 5.71 3.34
CA ALA A 67 0.72 6.04 2.41
C ALA A 67 -0.66 5.51 2.86
N PRO A 68 -0.80 4.25 3.33
CA PRO A 68 -2.10 3.75 3.81
C PRO A 68 -2.63 4.51 5.03
N LEU A 69 -1.74 4.97 5.91
CA LEU A 69 -2.11 5.75 7.09
C LEU A 69 -2.59 7.15 6.71
N ILE A 70 -1.89 7.78 5.75
CA ILE A 70 -2.28 9.08 5.19
C ILE A 70 -3.67 8.98 4.54
N ASP A 71 -3.90 7.97 3.71
CA ASP A 71 -5.20 7.75 3.06
C ASP A 71 -6.31 7.56 4.09
N ARG A 72 -6.00 6.83 5.18
CA ARG A 72 -6.95 6.64 6.27
C ARG A 72 -7.28 7.94 7.01
N CYS A 73 -6.28 8.79 7.28
CA CYS A 73 -6.50 10.11 7.88
C CYS A 73 -7.42 10.98 7.01
N VAL A 74 -7.22 11.00 5.69
CA VAL A 74 -8.07 11.76 4.76
C VAL A 74 -9.51 11.23 4.77
N ALA A 75 -9.70 9.92 4.65
CA ALA A 75 -11.05 9.33 4.66
C ALA A 75 -11.81 9.57 5.97
N LEU A 76 -11.11 9.53 7.12
CA LEU A 76 -11.71 9.86 8.41
C LEU A 76 -12.02 11.35 8.53
N ALA A 77 -11.20 12.23 7.95
CA ALA A 77 -11.47 13.66 7.93
C ALA A 77 -12.74 13.99 7.14
N ASP A 78 -12.92 13.36 5.96
CA ASP A 78 -14.13 13.50 5.16
C ASP A 78 -15.36 13.03 5.95
N THR A 79 -15.26 11.86 6.59
CA THR A 79 -16.32 11.31 7.44
C THR A 79 -16.66 12.27 8.58
N ALA A 80 -15.67 12.81 9.28
CA ALA A 80 -15.86 13.78 10.35
C ALA A 80 -16.53 15.08 9.87
N GLY A 81 -16.17 15.55 8.67
CA GLY A 81 -16.79 16.71 8.02
C GLY A 81 -18.27 16.52 7.72
N THR A 82 -18.71 15.29 7.43
CA THR A 82 -20.14 15.00 7.14
C THR A 82 -21.07 15.27 8.31
N PHE A 83 -20.57 15.19 9.56
CA PHE A 83 -21.38 15.46 10.74
C PHE A 83 -21.77 16.92 10.90
N LYS A 84 -21.11 17.86 10.21
CA LYS A 84 -21.40 19.31 10.24
C LYS A 84 -21.52 19.90 11.66
N THR A 85 -20.80 19.33 12.63
CA THR A 85 -20.69 19.84 14.00
C THR A 85 -19.35 20.52 14.21
N ALA A 86 -19.25 21.40 15.21
CA ALA A 86 -17.98 22.00 15.60
C ALA A 86 -16.92 20.93 15.95
N ALA A 87 -17.31 19.89 16.69
CA ALA A 87 -16.44 18.77 17.03
C ALA A 87 -15.97 17.99 15.78
N GLY A 88 -16.88 17.74 14.83
CA GLY A 88 -16.54 17.09 13.57
C GLY A 88 -15.55 17.90 12.73
N MET A 89 -15.72 19.23 12.67
CA MET A 89 -14.80 20.13 11.95
C MET A 89 -13.41 20.20 12.61
N VAL A 90 -13.35 20.20 13.95
CA VAL A 90 -12.07 20.14 14.69
C VAL A 90 -11.36 18.82 14.44
N ALA A 91 -12.09 17.69 14.50
CA ALA A 91 -11.52 16.37 14.21
C ALA A 91 -11.01 16.27 12.77
N ALA A 92 -11.80 16.74 11.79
CA ALA A 92 -11.41 16.78 10.38
C ALA A 92 -10.12 17.59 10.18
N ARG A 93 -10.03 18.79 10.76
CA ARG A 93 -8.83 19.62 10.70
C ARG A 93 -7.61 18.91 11.31
N GLY A 94 -7.76 18.26 12.47
CA GLY A 94 -6.68 17.53 13.11
C GLY A 94 -6.15 16.39 12.24
N LEU A 95 -7.05 15.60 11.65
CA LEU A 95 -6.71 14.49 10.76
C LEU A 95 -6.01 14.96 9.48
N LEU A 96 -6.45 16.08 8.88
CA LEU A 96 -5.80 16.65 7.69
C LEU A 96 -4.41 17.21 8.01
N ALA A 97 -4.23 17.84 9.18
CA ALA A 97 -2.93 18.32 9.62
C ALA A 97 -1.94 17.17 9.82
N GLU A 98 -2.41 16.06 10.42
CA GLU A 98 -1.61 14.86 10.59
C GLU A 98 -1.26 14.20 9.24
N ALA A 99 -2.22 14.11 8.32
CA ALA A 99 -1.97 13.62 6.97
C ALA A 99 -0.90 14.46 6.24
N ALA A 100 -0.94 15.80 6.37
CA ALA A 100 0.06 16.69 5.80
C ALA A 100 1.44 16.48 6.44
N ARG A 101 1.51 16.32 7.76
CA ARG A 101 2.74 16.02 8.50
C ARG A 101 3.37 14.71 8.02
N LEU A 102 2.57 13.65 7.89
CA LEU A 102 3.03 12.34 7.42
C LEU A 102 3.47 12.37 5.94
N LYS A 103 2.77 13.13 5.07
CA LYS A 103 3.20 13.34 3.68
C LYS A 103 4.59 13.98 3.59
N GLY A 104 4.92 14.88 4.52
CA GLY A 104 6.26 15.49 4.61
C GLY A 104 7.38 14.51 5.00
N LEU A 105 7.03 13.32 5.51
CA LEU A 105 7.99 12.26 5.85
C LEU A 105 8.18 11.24 4.73
N LEU A 106 7.34 11.27 3.69
CA LEU A 106 7.50 10.39 2.54
C LEU A 106 8.75 10.74 1.74
N PRO A 107 9.46 9.75 1.17
CA PRO A 107 10.56 10.02 0.27
C PRO A 107 10.07 10.82 -0.94
N ILE A 108 10.86 11.81 -1.36
CA ILE A 108 10.58 12.55 -2.59
C ILE A 108 10.62 11.54 -3.74
N PRO A 109 9.54 11.43 -4.55
CA PRO A 109 9.53 10.49 -5.66
C PRO A 109 10.72 10.79 -6.57
N ALA A 110 11.45 9.74 -6.96
CA ALA A 110 12.55 9.88 -7.89
C ALA A 110 12.03 10.60 -9.14
N SER A 111 12.69 11.70 -9.51
CA SER A 111 12.38 12.35 -10.78
C SER A 111 12.55 11.31 -11.89
N PRO A 112 11.59 11.18 -12.81
CA PRO A 112 11.76 10.28 -13.94
C PRO A 112 13.07 10.64 -14.64
N PRO A 113 13.85 9.66 -15.12
CA PRO A 113 15.07 9.95 -15.85
C PRO A 113 14.71 10.88 -17.01
N ARG A 114 15.21 12.11 -16.96
CA ARG A 114 15.03 13.04 -18.08
C ARG A 114 15.74 12.40 -19.27
N ARG A 115 14.98 12.02 -20.30
CA ARG A 115 15.57 11.59 -21.56
C ARG A 115 16.43 12.74 -22.06
N ARG A 116 17.74 12.51 -22.20
CA ARG A 116 18.60 13.48 -22.88
C ARG A 116 18.19 13.48 -24.35
N LEU A 117 17.63 14.59 -24.81
CA LEU A 117 17.36 14.79 -26.23
C LEU A 117 18.70 14.80 -26.96
N THR A 118 18.73 14.19 -28.15
CA THR A 118 19.86 14.39 -29.06
C THR A 118 19.86 15.83 -29.57
N THR A 119 20.96 16.28 -30.17
CA THR A 119 21.04 17.62 -30.76
C THR A 119 19.94 17.85 -31.80
N GLU A 120 19.64 16.83 -32.61
CA GLU A 120 18.59 16.87 -33.64
C GLU A 120 17.20 17.00 -33.02
N GLU A 121 16.92 16.22 -31.98
CA GLU A 121 15.64 16.27 -31.25
C GLU A 121 15.46 17.61 -30.53
N TRP A 122 16.53 18.16 -29.96
CA TRP A 122 16.50 19.47 -29.31
C TRP A 122 16.20 20.59 -30.31
N VAL A 123 16.86 20.56 -31.48
CA VAL A 123 16.60 21.54 -32.54
C VAL A 123 15.17 21.40 -33.07
N ALA A 124 14.67 20.19 -33.28
CA ALA A 124 13.29 19.98 -33.72
C ALA A 124 12.25 20.51 -32.71
N GLU A 125 12.52 20.39 -31.42
CA GLU A 125 11.58 20.77 -30.37
C GLU A 125 11.68 22.26 -29.98
N TYR A 126 12.89 22.83 -29.98
CA TYR A 126 13.17 24.16 -29.40
C TYR A 126 13.75 25.19 -30.36
N ALA A 127 14.07 24.84 -31.62
CA ALA A 127 14.54 25.86 -32.55
C ALA A 127 13.46 26.91 -32.86
N PRO A 128 13.84 28.17 -33.10
CA PRO A 128 12.90 29.20 -33.55
C PRO A 128 12.26 28.75 -34.86
N LYS A 129 10.93 28.67 -34.90
CA LYS A 129 10.21 28.38 -36.14
C LYS A 129 10.26 29.63 -37.03
N PRO A 130 10.50 29.48 -38.34
CA PRO A 130 10.48 30.59 -39.29
C PRO A 130 9.10 31.23 -39.41
#